data_AF-A0A5Q3HH98-F1
#
_entry.id   AF-A0A5Q3HH98-F1
#
_cell.length_a   1.000
_cell.length_b   1.000
_cell.length_c   1.000
_cell.angle_alpha   90.00
_cell.angle_beta   90.00
_cell.angle_gamma   90.00
#
_symmetry.space_group_name_H-M   'P 1'
#
loop_
_entity.id
_entity.type
_entity.pdbx_description
1 polymer ?
#
loop_
_entity_poly.entity_id
_entity_poly.type
_entity_poly.pdbx_seq_one_letter_code
_entity_poly.pdbx_strand_id
1 'polypeptide(L)' 'MSESLTDRDAALAMFSALQQRAAAAGITLRAPPAEPDSCCGRGCNGCVWEGWWGAVDYWREEALLKLER' A
#
# COMPACT_ATOMS: atom_id res chain seq x y z
N MET A 1 10.81 -19.58 8.42
CA MET A 1 9.61 -18.79 8.76
C MET A 1 9.83 -17.43 8.15
N SER A 2 9.18 -17.20 7.00
CA SER A 2 9.39 -16.06 6.10
C SER A 2 8.08 -15.29 6.02
N GLU A 3 7.67 -14.68 7.13
CA GLU A 3 6.36 -13.99 7.22
C GLU A 3 6.37 -12.57 6.65
N SER A 4 7.54 -11.98 6.35
CA SER A 4 7.64 -10.58 5.92
C SER A 4 7.32 -10.31 4.44
N LEU A 5 7.34 -11.36 3.59
CA LEU A 5 7.09 -11.20 2.15
C LEU A 5 5.59 -11.17 1.82
N THR A 6 4.77 -11.87 2.61
CA THR A 6 3.34 -12.03 2.35
C THR A 6 2.57 -10.73 2.51
N ASP A 7 2.86 -9.95 3.55
CA ASP A 7 2.17 -8.67 3.78
C ASP A 7 2.47 -7.67 2.65
N ARG A 8 3.74 -7.56 2.26
CA ARG A 8 4.17 -6.66 1.18
C ARG A 8 3.50 -7.02 -0.14
N ASP A 9 3.53 -8.30 -0.50
CA ASP A 9 2.93 -8.80 -1.73
C ASP A 9 1.40 -8.58 -1.73
N ALA A 10 0.75 -8.78 -0.59
CA ALA A 10 -0.68 -8.49 -0.41
C ALA A 10 -1.00 -6.99 -0.63
N ALA A 11 -0.17 -6.08 -0.13
CA ALA A 11 -0.34 -4.65 -0.34
C ALA A 11 -0.15 -4.25 -1.82
N LEU A 12 0.86 -4.80 -2.49
CA LEU A 12 1.09 -4.56 -3.92
C LEU A 12 -0.08 -5.10 -4.77
N ALA A 13 -0.57 -6.30 -4.46
CA ALA A 13 -1.74 -6.88 -5.11
C ALA A 13 -3.00 -6.01 -4.92
N MET A 14 -3.20 -5.50 -3.70
CA MET A 14 -4.29 -4.57 -3.38
C MET A 14 -4.19 -3.27 -4.20
N PHE A 15 -3.01 -2.66 -4.31
CA PHE A 15 -2.81 -1.46 -5.11
C PHE A 15 -3.18 -1.68 -6.57
N SER A 16 -2.72 -2.78 -7.16
CA SER A 16 -3.04 -3.13 -8.54
C SER A 16 -4.55 -3.34 -8.72
N ALA A 17 -5.21 -4.07 -7.82
CA ALA A 17 -6.64 -4.33 -7.90
C ALA A 17 -7.49 -3.05 -7.81
N LEU A 18 -7.16 -2.14 -6.87
CA LEU A 18 -7.87 -0.87 -6.71
C LEU A 18 -7.63 0.08 -7.90
N GLN A 19 -6.41 0.14 -8.43
CA GLN A 19 -6.14 0.92 -9.63
C GLN A 19 -6.89 0.41 -10.85
N GLN A 20 -6.93 -0.90 -11.07
CA GLN A 20 -7.68 -1.49 -12.17
C GLN A 20 -9.18 -1.19 -12.05
N ARG A 21 -9.73 -1.31 -10.84
CA ARG A 21 -11.13 -0.98 -10.58
C ARG A 21 -11.43 0.49 -10.82
N ALA A 22 -10.54 1.38 -10.40
CA ALA A 22 -10.69 2.82 -10.62
C ALA A 22 -10.57 3.18 -12.10
N ALA A 23 -9.63 2.58 -12.82
CA ALA A 23 -9.52 2.75 -14.27
C ALA A 23 -10.79 2.29 -14.99
N ALA A 24 -11.38 1.15 -14.59
CA ALA A 24 -12.65 0.66 -15.14
C ALA A 24 -13.83 1.60 -14.82
N ALA A 25 -13.81 2.26 -13.66
CA ALA A 25 -14.79 3.26 -13.27
C ALA A 25 -14.51 4.67 -13.83
N GLY A 26 -13.41 4.88 -14.56
CA GLY A 26 -12.99 6.19 -15.04
C GLY A 26 -12.51 7.15 -13.95
N ILE A 27 -12.17 6.64 -12.77
CA ILE A 27 -11.75 7.40 -11.60
C ILE A 27 -10.22 7.43 -11.52
N THR A 28 -9.65 8.60 -11.32
CA THR A 28 -8.20 8.75 -11.11
C THR A 28 -7.87 8.67 -9.61
N LEU A 29 -7.17 7.61 -9.21
CA LEU A 29 -6.61 7.45 -7.87
C LEU A 29 -5.26 8.18 -7.73
N ARG A 30 -4.86 8.47 -6.49
CA ARG A 30 -3.51 8.96 -6.18
C ARG A 30 -2.51 7.85 -6.52
N ALA A 31 -1.27 8.22 -6.86
CA ALA A 31 -0.19 7.24 -6.93
C ALA A 31 -0.04 6.50 -5.57
N PRO A 32 0.13 5.17 -5.57
CA PRO A 32 0.34 4.40 -4.36
C PRO A 32 1.68 4.77 -3.70
N PRO A 33 1.81 4.59 -2.37
CA PRO A 33 3.06 4.87 -1.67
C PRO A 33 4.19 3.97 -2.19
N ALA A 34 5.33 4.57 -2.52
CA ALA A 34 6.51 3.83 -2.96
C ALA A 34 7.04 2.91 -1.86
N GLU A 35 7.44 1.69 -2.24
CA GLU A 35 8.07 0.77 -1.30
C GLU A 35 9.38 1.37 -0.75
N PRO A 36 9.65 1.21 0.55
CA PRO A 36 10.87 1.72 1.13
C PRO A 36 12.10 0.89 0.72
N ASP A 37 13.18 1.56 0.31
CA ASP A 37 14.40 0.94 -0.22
C ASP A 37 15.26 0.19 0.82
N SER A 38 15.06 0.43 2.14
CA SER A 38 15.88 -0.19 3.18
C SER A 38 15.06 -0.71 4.37
N CYS A 39 14.90 -2.03 4.47
CA CYS A 39 14.58 -2.67 5.75
C CYS A 39 15.90 -2.80 6.53
N CYS A 40 16.12 -1.97 7.55
CA CYS A 40 17.37 -2.02 8.31
C CYS A 40 17.55 -3.31 9.14
N GLY A 41 16.54 -4.20 9.23
CA GLY A 41 16.66 -5.60 9.67
C GLY A 41 17.23 -5.82 11.08
N ARG A 42 17.50 -4.75 11.83
CA ARG A 42 18.36 -4.75 13.01
C ARG A 42 17.73 -3.96 14.16
N GLY A 43 16.40 -4.05 14.30
CA GLY A 43 15.68 -3.52 15.46
C GLY A 43 15.89 -2.03 15.72
N CYS A 44 15.91 -1.19 14.69
CA CYS A 44 15.88 0.26 14.90
C CYS A 44 14.47 0.70 15.34
N ASN A 45 14.40 1.59 16.33
CA ASN A 45 13.17 2.25 16.76
C ASN A 45 12.53 2.99 15.58
N GLY A 46 11.42 2.47 15.05
CA GLY A 46 10.76 2.96 13.84
C GLY A 46 11.24 2.23 12.60
N CYS A 47 10.68 1.06 12.34
CA CYS A 47 10.90 0.41 11.05
C CYS A 47 10.23 1.30 10.00
N VAL A 48 10.94 1.68 8.94
CA VAL A 48 10.38 2.51 7.86
C VAL A 48 9.10 1.89 7.26
N TRP A 49 8.97 0.57 7.38
CA TRP A 49 7.74 -0.17 7.10
C TRP A 49 6.53 0.31 7.92
N GLU A 50 6.67 0.70 9.19
CA GLU A 50 5.54 1.21 10.01
C GLU A 50 4.94 2.48 9.40
N GLY A 51 5.79 3.42 8.96
CA GLY A 51 5.33 4.61 8.25
C GLY A 51 4.71 4.29 6.90
N TRP A 52 5.28 3.31 6.19
CA TRP A 52 4.74 2.84 4.91
C TRP A 52 3.37 2.16 5.09
N TRP A 53 3.19 1.34 6.12
CA TRP A 53 1.90 0.69 6.43
C TRP A 53 0.80 1.71 6.74
N GLY A 54 1.13 2.76 7.49
CA GLY A 54 0.18 3.88 7.69
C GLY A 54 -0.19 4.58 6.38
N ALA A 55 0.78 4.78 5.48
CA ALA A 55 0.51 5.36 4.17
C ALA A 55 -0.30 4.43 3.24
N VAL A 56 -0.07 3.11 3.32
CA VAL A 56 -0.84 2.08 2.60
C VAL A 56 -2.30 2.11 3.03
N ASP A 57 -2.55 2.14 4.35
CA ASP A 57 -3.91 2.15 4.91
C ASP A 57 -4.67 3.41 4.50
N TYR A 58 -4.05 4.58 4.68
CA TYR A 58 -4.62 5.85 4.28
C TYR A 58 -4.92 5.90 2.77
N TRP A 59 -4.00 5.42 1.93
CA TRP A 59 -4.22 5.37 0.47
C TRP A 59 -5.40 4.46 0.11
N ARG A 60 -5.52 3.30 0.79
CA ARG A 60 -6.63 2.37 0.57
C ARG A 60 -7.96 3.01 0.92
N GLU A 61 -8.06 3.68 2.08
CA GLU A 61 -9.28 4.37 2.49
C GLU A 61 -9.68 5.45 1.47
N GLU A 62 -8.74 6.29 1.04
CA GLU A 62 -9.02 7.29 0.00
C GLU A 62 -9.45 6.67 -1.34
N ALA A 63 -8.85 5.54 -1.73
CA ALA A 63 -9.20 4.84 -2.95
C ALA A 63 -10.62 4.26 -2.90
N LEU A 64 -11.00 3.63 -1.78
CA LEU A 64 -12.34 3.11 -1.56
C LEU A 64 -13.38 4.24 -1.53
N LEU A 65 -13.11 5.32 -0.79
CA LEU A 65 -13.99 6.49 -0.74
C LEU A 65 -14.26 7.10 -2.13
N LYS A 66 -13.26 7.08 -3.02
CA LYS A 66 -13.46 7.53 -4.41
C LYS A 66 -14.28 6.54 -5.24
N LEU A 67 -14.09 5.24 -5.04
CA LEU A 67 -14.77 4.16 -5.76
C LEU A 67 -16.21 3.91 -5.31
N GLU A 68 -16.56 4.29 -4.08
CA GLU A 68 -17.92 4.17 -3.51
C GLU A 68 -18.84 5.34 -3.91
N ARG A 69 -18.36 6.31 -4.69
CA ARG A 69 -19.14 7.42 -5.25
C ARG A 69 -19.74 7.09 -6.61
#